data_AF-A0A3M2DI71-F1
#
_entry.id   AF-A0A3M2DI71-F1
#
_cell.length_a   1.000
_cell.length_b   1.000
_cell.length_c   1.000
_cell.angle_alpha   90.00
_cell.angle_beta   90.00
_cell.angle_gamma   90.00
#
_symmetry.space_group_name_H-M   'P 1'
#
loop_
_entity.id
_entity.type
_entity.pdbx_description
1 polymer ?
#
loop_
_entity_poly.entity_id
_entity_poly.type
_entity_poly.pdbx_seq_one_letter_code
_entity_poly.pdbx_strand_id
1 'polypeptide(L)'
;MVARFSSINSQTIQSLLDRYYPDRSAGTLIWFALRSPLQVVHHQMLPIDHVPPPGELFRESLPARPQQVLPVRIESTLPFDDQDRHLALSIMFAGEILDVPLLGYARATNSHPPTVCQMPLLDLLWSHIMTRKFLDPSDT
;
A
#
# COMPACT_ATOMS: atom_id res chain seq x y z
N MET A 1 3.26 9.99 -17.18
CA MET A 1 3.58 9.96 -15.73
C MET A 1 3.81 8.52 -15.36
N VAL A 2 5.04 8.16 -14.98
CA VAL A 2 5.39 6.78 -14.55
C VAL A 2 5.46 6.85 -13.03
N ALA A 3 4.56 6.16 -12.32
CA ALA A 3 4.66 6.03 -10.88
C ALA A 3 6.01 5.36 -10.56
N ARG A 4 6.91 6.13 -9.95
CA ARG A 4 8.22 5.63 -9.54
C ARG A 4 8.04 4.99 -8.18
N PHE A 5 7.91 3.67 -8.12
CA PHE A 5 8.12 2.95 -6.87
C PHE A 5 9.53 3.27 -6.38
N SER A 6 9.61 3.97 -5.26
CA SER A 6 10.88 4.35 -4.66
C SER A 6 11.54 3.11 -4.04
N SER A 7 12.87 3.16 -3.92
CA SER A 7 13.77 2.09 -3.49
C SER A 7 13.68 1.72 -2.00
N ILE A 8 12.50 1.78 -1.40
CA ILE A 8 12.34 1.28 -0.02
C ILE A 8 12.59 -0.22 -0.01
N ASN A 9 13.52 -0.66 0.84
CA ASN A 9 13.90 -2.05 0.96
C ASN A 9 13.24 -2.71 2.18
N SER A 10 13.27 -4.04 2.20
CA SER A 10 12.72 -4.86 3.27
C SER A 10 13.26 -4.52 4.65
N GLN A 11 14.54 -4.13 4.77
CA GLN A 11 15.18 -3.82 6.04
C GLN A 11 14.66 -2.50 6.63
N THR A 12 14.42 -1.50 5.79
CA THR A 12 13.78 -0.24 6.20
C THR A 12 12.37 -0.52 6.72
N ILE A 13 11.60 -1.34 6.01
CA ILE A 13 10.23 -1.69 6.41
C ILE A 13 10.25 -2.46 7.73
N GLN A 14 11.16 -3.43 7.89
CA GLN A 14 11.32 -4.17 9.13
C GLN A 14 11.64 -3.24 10.30
N SER A 15 12.54 -2.27 10.09
CA SER A 15 12.90 -1.28 11.12
C SER A 15 11.71 -0.40 11.52
N LEU A 16 10.84 -0.03 10.57
CA LEU A 16 9.60 0.69 10.87
C LEU A 16 8.62 -0.19 11.66
N LEU A 17 8.43 -1.44 11.24
CA LEU A 17 7.55 -2.39 11.92
C LEU A 17 8.00 -2.63 13.36
N ASP A 18 9.28 -2.92 13.59
CA ASP A 18 9.78 -3.20 14.93
C ASP A 18 9.73 -1.97 15.85
N ARG A 19 9.81 -0.76 15.28
CA ARG A 19 9.72 0.49 16.03
C ARG A 19 8.29 0.85 16.43
N TYR A 20 7.34 0.72 15.51
CA TYR A 20 5.97 1.23 15.69
C TYR A 20 4.96 0.14 16.05
N TYR A 21 5.21 -1.11 15.64
CA TYR A 21 4.31 -2.26 15.83
C TYR A 21 5.11 -3.56 16.06
N PRO A 22 5.87 -3.67 17.18
CA PRO A 22 6.61 -4.89 17.51
C PRO A 22 5.68 -6.10 17.68
N ASP A 23 4.46 -5.88 18.22
CA ASP A 23 3.45 -6.90 18.48
C ASP A 23 2.35 -6.96 17.40
N ARG A 24 2.74 -6.70 16.14
CA ARG A 24 1.81 -6.70 14.99
C ARG A 24 1.13 -8.07 14.81
N SER A 25 -0.17 -8.02 14.55
CA SER A 25 -1.01 -9.20 14.35
C SER A 25 -1.31 -9.42 12.86
N ALA A 26 -1.35 -10.68 12.44
CA ALA A 26 -1.86 -11.04 11.12
C ALA A 26 -3.31 -10.57 10.95
N GLY A 27 -3.73 -10.28 9.72
CA GLY A 27 -5.05 -9.71 9.46
C GLY A 27 -5.10 -8.18 9.60
N THR A 28 -3.96 -7.49 9.57
CA THR A 28 -3.90 -6.03 9.72
C THR A 28 -3.21 -5.33 8.56
N LEU A 29 -3.69 -4.14 8.21
CA LEU A 29 -3.02 -3.17 7.37
C LEU A 29 -2.40 -2.09 8.27
N ILE A 30 -1.09 -1.91 8.16
CA ILE A 30 -0.39 -0.80 8.78
C ILE A 30 -0.18 0.28 7.72
N TRP A 31 -0.74 1.46 7.97
CA TRP A 31 -0.58 2.63 7.14
C TRP A 31 0.50 3.53 7.73
N PHE A 32 1.58 3.79 6.99
CA PHE A 32 2.58 4.80 7.36
C PHE A 32 2.48 6.00 6.43
N ALA A 33 2.27 7.19 6.99
CA ALA A 33 2.43 8.46 6.29
C ALA A 33 3.78 9.06 6.69
N LEU A 34 4.60 9.41 5.69
CA LEU A 34 6.03 9.63 5.83
C LEU A 34 6.40 11.00 5.26
N ARG A 35 7.26 11.75 5.95
CA ARG A 35 7.96 12.91 5.35
C ARG A 35 9.24 12.51 4.63
N SER A 36 9.89 11.45 5.07
CA SER A 36 11.01 10.81 4.40
C SER A 36 10.92 9.31 4.67
N PRO A 37 11.67 8.44 3.97
CA PRO A 37 11.55 6.98 4.14
C PRO A 37 11.73 6.48 5.59
N LEU A 38 12.36 7.27 6.47
CA LEU A 38 12.58 6.94 7.88
C LEU A 38 11.83 7.85 8.86
N GLN A 39 11.14 8.89 8.36
CA GLN A 39 10.42 9.86 9.21
C GLN A 39 8.91 9.67 9.07
N VAL A 40 8.36 8.84 9.94
CA VAL A 40 6.90 8.67 10.10
C VAL A 40 6.32 9.91 10.77
N VAL A 41 5.29 10.49 10.16
CA VAL A 41 4.54 11.64 10.70
C VAL A 41 3.11 11.28 11.10
N HIS A 42 2.60 10.17 10.59
CA HIS A 42 1.34 9.58 11.02
C HIS A 42 1.40 8.07 10.73
N HIS A 43 0.82 7.26 11.61
CA HIS A 43 0.65 5.84 11.36
C HIS A 43 -0.64 5.34 11.98
N GLN A 44 -1.24 4.33 11.36
CA GLN A 44 -2.40 3.64 11.91
C GLN A 44 -2.41 2.17 11.54
N MET A 45 -2.99 1.35 12.42
CA MET A 45 -3.19 -0.08 12.21
C MET A 45 -4.68 -0.32 12.08
N LEU A 46 -5.07 -1.01 11.01
CA LEU A 46 -6.45 -1.24 10.62
C LEU A 46 -6.66 -2.74 10.41
N PRO A 47 -7.79 -3.32 10.86
CA PRO A 47 -8.17 -4.67 10.44
C PRO A 47 -8.37 -4.69 8.92
N ILE A 48 -7.89 -5.74 8.25
CA ILE A 48 -7.96 -5.84 6.77
C ILE A 48 -9.40 -5.84 6.26
N ASP A 49 -10.32 -6.45 7.01
CA ASP A 49 -11.75 -6.48 6.70
C ASP A 49 -12.44 -5.12 6.85
N HIS A 50 -11.74 -4.13 7.43
CA HIS A 50 -12.26 -2.81 7.75
C HIS A 50 -11.35 -1.68 7.25
N VAL A 51 -10.61 -1.91 6.17
CA VAL A 51 -9.81 -0.86 5.53
C VAL A 51 -10.75 0.15 4.87
N PRO A 52 -10.75 1.42 5.29
CA PRO A 52 -11.59 2.44 4.68
C PRO A 52 -11.09 2.77 3.27
N PRO A 53 -11.92 3.45 2.44
CA PRO A 53 -11.49 3.90 1.12
C PRO A 53 -10.22 4.75 1.20
N PRO A 54 -9.30 4.69 0.20
CA PRO A 54 -8.04 5.44 0.25
C PRO A 54 -8.19 6.94 0.52
N GLY A 55 -9.25 7.57 0.00
CA GLY A 55 -9.53 8.99 0.27
C GLY A 55 -9.67 9.31 1.77
N GLU A 56 -10.23 8.40 2.57
CA GLU A 56 -10.33 8.56 4.02
C GLU A 56 -8.98 8.36 4.71
N LEU A 57 -8.20 7.34 4.30
CA LEU A 57 -6.82 7.12 4.79
C LEU A 57 -5.94 8.36 4.57
N PHE A 58 -6.04 8.97 3.40
CA PHE A 58 -5.33 10.22 3.12
C PHE A 58 -5.90 11.37 3.95
N ARG A 59 -7.22 11.55 4.02
CA ARG A 59 -7.85 12.62 4.80
C ARG A 59 -7.38 12.64 6.26
N GLU A 60 -7.24 11.47 6.88
CA GLU A 60 -6.76 11.34 8.27
C GLU A 60 -5.27 11.67 8.43
N SER A 61 -4.46 11.40 7.40
CA SER A 61 -3.01 11.61 7.45
C SER A 61 -2.55 12.98 6.92
N LEU A 62 -3.34 13.65 6.07
CA LEU A 62 -3.01 14.95 5.47
C LEU A 62 -2.67 16.07 6.47
N PRO A 63 -3.31 16.19 7.66
CA PRO A 63 -2.94 17.21 8.65
C PRO A 63 -1.47 17.14 9.09
N ALA A 64 -0.86 15.95 9.06
CA ALA A 64 0.55 15.75 9.40
C ALA A 64 1.52 16.20 8.29
N ARG A 65 1.00 16.55 7.11
CA ARG A 65 1.72 16.92 5.88
C ARG A 65 2.74 15.84 5.48
N PRO A 66 2.28 14.61 5.17
CA PRO A 66 3.13 13.57 4.62
C PRO A 66 3.60 13.96 3.21
N GLN A 67 4.76 13.45 2.81
CA GLN A 67 5.28 13.54 1.44
C GLN A 67 5.10 12.24 0.67
N GLN A 68 4.83 11.13 1.35
CA GLN A 68 4.61 9.83 0.75
C GLN A 68 3.90 8.89 1.74
N VAL A 69 3.35 7.78 1.24
CA VAL A 69 2.68 6.76 2.05
C VAL A 69 3.25 5.37 1.80
N LEU A 70 3.27 4.54 2.84
CA LEU A 70 3.74 3.15 2.81
C LEU A 70 2.72 2.26 3.56
N PRO A 71 1.74 1.71 2.85
CA PRO A 71 0.92 0.59 3.34
C PRO A 71 1.75 -0.70 3.48
N VAL A 72 1.61 -1.37 4.62
CA VAL A 72 2.21 -2.67 4.92
C VAL A 72 1.14 -3.61 5.46
N ARG A 73 0.82 -4.66 4.71
CA ARG A 73 -0.16 -5.68 5.11
C ARG A 73 0.54 -6.79 5.91
N ILE A 74 0.03 -7.10 7.09
CA ILE A 74 0.51 -8.18 7.95
C ILE A 74 -0.39 -9.39 7.76
N GLU A 75 0.17 -10.46 7.22
CA GLU A 75 -0.56 -11.68 6.86
C GLU A 75 0.11 -12.92 7.42
N SER A 76 -0.61 -14.05 7.39
CA SER A 76 -0.05 -15.37 7.70
C SER A 76 0.66 -16.02 6.51
N THR A 77 0.38 -15.56 5.29
CA THR A 77 0.93 -16.13 4.04
C THR A 77 1.44 -15.05 3.09
N LEU A 78 2.41 -15.43 2.24
CA LEU A 78 3.25 -14.48 1.50
C LEU A 78 3.07 -14.31 -0.01
N PRO A 79 2.25 -15.06 -0.79
CA PRO A 79 1.98 -14.56 -2.12
C PRO A 79 1.02 -13.36 -2.02
N PHE A 80 1.37 -12.27 -2.71
CA PHE A 80 0.43 -11.18 -2.95
C PHE A 80 -0.80 -11.72 -3.70
N ASP A 81 -1.97 -11.28 -3.29
CA ASP A 81 -3.23 -11.61 -3.93
C ASP A 81 -3.79 -10.43 -4.74
N ASP A 82 -4.90 -10.65 -5.44
CA ASP A 82 -5.53 -9.61 -6.25
C ASP A 82 -6.09 -8.45 -5.40
N GLN A 83 -6.39 -8.68 -4.12
CA GLN A 83 -6.83 -7.61 -3.23
C GLN A 83 -5.69 -6.65 -2.93
N ASP A 84 -4.47 -7.16 -2.70
CA ASP A 84 -3.29 -6.31 -2.53
C ASP A 84 -3.05 -5.42 -3.75
N ARG A 85 -3.18 -6.01 -4.94
CA ARG A 85 -2.98 -5.30 -6.21
C ARG A 85 -4.00 -4.19 -6.37
N HIS A 86 -5.27 -4.50 -6.12
CA HIS A 86 -6.35 -3.54 -6.22
C HIS A 86 -6.21 -2.40 -5.20
N LEU A 87 -5.84 -2.74 -3.96
CA LEU A 87 -5.63 -1.76 -2.90
C LEU A 87 -4.42 -0.87 -3.19
N ALA A 88 -3.28 -1.45 -3.59
CA ALA A 88 -2.07 -0.71 -3.95
C ALA A 88 -2.33 0.27 -5.11
N LEU A 89 -3.04 -0.17 -6.15
CA LEU A 89 -3.45 0.69 -7.26
C LEU A 89 -4.37 1.83 -6.81
N SER A 90 -5.38 1.52 -6.00
CA SER A 90 -6.33 2.51 -5.51
C SER A 90 -5.64 3.58 -4.64
N ILE A 91 -4.69 3.16 -3.79
CA ILE A 91 -3.87 4.08 -3.00
C ILE A 91 -2.95 4.91 -3.89
N MET A 92 -2.31 4.28 -4.88
CA MET A 92 -1.44 4.99 -5.83
C MET A 92 -2.20 6.10 -6.56
N PHE A 93 -3.38 5.81 -7.13
CA PHE A 93 -4.19 6.82 -7.82
C PHE A 93 -4.66 7.93 -6.89
N ALA A 94 -5.10 7.59 -5.68
CA ALA A 94 -5.47 8.61 -4.69
C ALA A 94 -4.28 9.49 -4.29
N GLY A 95 -3.09 8.91 -4.11
CA GLY A 95 -1.86 9.63 -3.82
C GLY A 95 -1.44 10.59 -4.93
N GLU A 96 -1.56 10.17 -6.20
CA GLU A 96 -1.30 11.04 -7.36
C GLU A 96 -2.24 12.25 -7.41
N ILE A 97 -3.53 12.07 -7.10
CA ILE A 97 -4.50 13.18 -7.04
C ILE A 97 -4.16 14.17 -5.93
N LEU A 98 -3.63 13.68 -4.81
CA LEU A 98 -3.37 14.44 -3.59
C LEU A 98 -1.92 14.94 -3.47
N ASP A 99 -1.07 14.69 -4.45
CA ASP A 99 0.38 14.97 -4.43
C ASP A 99 1.11 14.34 -3.23
N VAL A 100 0.68 13.14 -2.84
CA VAL A 100 1.29 12.31 -1.78
C VAL A 100 1.52 10.91 -2.34
N PRO A 101 2.63 10.66 -3.06
CA PRO A 101 2.87 9.42 -3.77
C PRO A 101 2.95 8.19 -2.86
N LEU A 102 2.63 7.03 -3.44
CA LEU A 102 2.86 5.73 -2.84
C LEU A 102 4.37 5.41 -2.90
N LEU A 103 5.04 5.34 -1.74
CA LEU A 103 6.45 4.93 -1.62
C LEU A 103 6.63 3.47 -2.03
N GLY A 104 5.73 2.62 -1.57
CA GLY A 104 5.68 1.20 -1.87
C GLY A 104 4.49 0.54 -1.18
N TYR A 105 4.16 -0.67 -1.58
CA TYR A 105 3.21 -1.53 -0.88
C TYR A 105 3.95 -2.79 -0.44
N ALA A 106 3.84 -3.20 0.82
CA ALA A 106 4.56 -4.35 1.33
C ALA A 106 3.64 -5.36 1.99
N ARG A 107 4.04 -6.63 1.96
CA ARG A 107 3.53 -7.68 2.84
C ARG A 107 4.59 -8.04 3.86
N ALA A 108 4.20 -8.30 5.09
CA ALA A 108 5.08 -8.83 6.11
C ALA A 108 4.39 -9.95 6.87
N THR A 109 5.21 -10.82 7.45
CA THR A 109 4.77 -11.84 8.41
C THR A 109 5.61 -11.69 9.67
N ASN A 110 5.25 -12.42 10.72
CA ASN A 110 6.07 -12.45 11.93
C ASN A 110 7.28 -13.39 11.81
N SER A 111 7.32 -14.25 10.78
CA SER A 111 8.36 -15.26 10.57
C SER A 111 9.28 -14.98 9.39
N HIS A 112 9.00 -13.98 8.57
CA HIS A 112 9.78 -13.64 7.38
C HIS A 112 9.95 -12.14 7.21
N PRO A 113 11.06 -11.68 6.60
CA PRO A 113 11.25 -10.29 6.24
C PRO A 113 10.11 -9.76 5.35
N PRO A 114 9.82 -8.45 5.40
CA PRO A 114 8.80 -7.85 4.57
C PRO A 114 9.17 -7.97 3.08
N THR A 115 8.21 -8.37 2.27
CA THR A 115 8.34 -8.40 0.82
C THR A 115 7.68 -7.14 0.27
N VAL A 116 8.42 -6.36 -0.51
CA VAL A 116 7.85 -5.23 -1.24
C VAL A 116 7.17 -5.76 -2.50
N CYS A 117 5.99 -5.24 -2.82
CA CYS A 117 5.31 -5.53 -4.07
C CYS A 117 6.19 -5.02 -5.22
N GLN A 118 6.89 -5.94 -5.88
CA GLN A 118 7.73 -5.67 -7.04
C GLN A 118 6.95 -5.84 -8.35
N MET A 119 5.63 -5.60 -8.34
CA MET A 119 4.90 -5.67 -9.58
C MET A 119 5.35 -4.51 -10.48
N PRO A 120 5.77 -4.79 -11.73
CA PRO A 120 5.94 -3.74 -12.72
C PRO A 120 4.66 -2.90 -12.72
N LEU A 121 4.79 -1.58 -12.66
CA LEU A 121 3.64 -0.66 -12.78
C LEU A 121 2.77 -1.02 -14.00
N LEU A 122 3.40 -1.53 -15.07
CA LEU A 122 2.76 -2.05 -16.27
C LEU A 122 1.87 -3.26 -15.99
N ASP A 123 2.28 -4.23 -15.16
CA ASP A 123 1.46 -5.38 -14.81
C ASP A 123 0.23 -4.97 -13.99
N LEU A 124 0.39 -3.99 -13.10
CA LEU A 124 -0.73 -3.43 -12.32
C LEU A 124 -1.73 -2.66 -13.20
N LEU A 125 -1.24 -1.81 -14.12
CA LEU A 125 -2.09 -1.09 -15.08
C LEU A 125 -2.76 -2.05 -16.08
N TRP A 126 -2.05 -3.10 -16.50
CA TRP A 126 -2.56 -4.09 -17.45
C TRP A 126 -3.65 -4.98 -16.84
N SER A 127 -3.50 -5.42 -15.58
CA SER A 127 -4.56 -6.11 -14.84
C SER A 127 -5.82 -5.25 -14.72
N HIS A 128 -5.69 -3.95 -14.44
CA HIS A 128 -6.83 -3.02 -14.36
C HIS A 128 -7.57 -2.87 -15.71
N ILE A 129 -6.82 -2.82 -16.83
CA ILE A 129 -7.38 -2.70 -18.19
C ILE A 129 -8.05 -4.01 -18.62
N MET A 130 -7.45 -5.17 -18.35
CA MET A 130 -8.03 -6.48 -18.65
C MET A 130 -9.30 -6.77 -17.83
N THR A 131 -9.35 -6.37 -16.55
CA THR A 131 -10.57 -6.50 -15.73
C THR A 131 -11.75 -5.66 -16.24
N ARG A 132 -11.49 -4.63 -17.08
CA ARG A 132 -12.55 -3.84 -17.74
C ARG A 132 -12.91 -4.34 -19.14
N LYS A 133 -12.32 -5.43 -19.62
CA LYS A 133 -12.63 -6.03 -20.93
C LYS A 133 -13.55 -7.26 -20.82
N PHE A 134 -14.64 -7.13 -20.07
CA PHE A 134 -15.84 -7.96 -20.20
C PHE A 134 -17.08 -7.12 -19.82
N LEU A 135 -17.26 -5.99 -20.50
CA LEU A 135 -18.61 -5.52 -20.82
C LEU A 135 -18.76 -5.80 -22.32
N ASP A 136 -19.51 -6.87 -22.55
CA ASP A 136 -19.90 -7.39 -23.85
C ASP A 136 -20.52 -6.27 -24.70
N PRO A 137 -20.09 -6.05 -25.96
CA PRO A 137 -20.73 -5.10 -26.86
C PRO A 137 -22.09 -5.60 -27.41
N SER A 138 -22.81 -6.44 -26.66
CA SER A 138 -24.04 -7.10 -27.09
C SER A 138 -25.34 -6.56 -26.47
N ASP A 139 -25.29 -5.65 -25.48
CA ASP A 139 -26.50 -4.98 -24.96
C ASP A 139 -26.71 -3.62 -25.67
N THR A 140 -27.11 -3.71 -26.94
CA THR A 140 -28.05 -2.76 -27.56
C THR A 140 -29.47 -3.23 -27.35
#